data_AF-A0AAW9PTB9-F1
#
_entry.id   AF-A0AAW9PTB9-F1
#
_cell.length_a   1.000
_cell.length_b   1.000
_cell.length_c   1.000
_cell.angle_alpha   90.00
_cell.angle_beta   90.00
_cell.angle_gamma   90.00
#
_symmetry.space_group_name_H-M   'P 1'
#
loop_
_entity.id
_entity.type
_entity.pdbx_description
1 polymer ?
#
loop_
_entity_poly.entity_id
_entity_poly.type
_entity_poly.pdbx_seq_one_letter_code
_entity_poly.pdbx_strand_id
1 'polypeptide(L)'
;MFTFKQPIKSLRPALILGTLCLSTLVGTVAITSTVEAQRGQSYGLGMSGSSVQGGAIRGDLPSVLLLVPPDGARTLSARPTLYWYVSANENENRSGFKMRLYLRENPTQEAKNLFDVQGSGKEVGLYKFTLPSSAPSLVEGKVQRLQLRWKRGLDDVNLNALVLLDKDPKVVKALSESSSGLEKARILAKERYWYDALDAYSQWIEAHPKDDVAIKERKALLTEGLNLKSNEQDPEKKKKADENIQMLLCKISQSSTPLQIKLP
;
A
#
# COMPACT_ATOMS: atom_id res chain seq x y z
N MET A 1 -3.14 -3.78 -84.12
CA MET A 1 -3.66 -2.42 -83.85
C MET A 1 -3.37 -2.11 -82.39
N PHE A 2 -2.85 -0.91 -82.10
CA PHE A 2 -2.27 -0.45 -80.82
C PHE A 2 -0.82 -0.86 -80.51
N THR A 3 0.08 -0.20 -81.24
CA THR A 3 1.38 0.25 -80.79
C THR A 3 1.25 1.36 -79.74
N PHE A 4 1.93 1.26 -78.61
CA PHE A 4 2.46 2.45 -77.91
C PHE A 4 3.87 2.14 -77.38
N LYS A 5 4.80 2.97 -77.81
CA LYS A 5 6.24 2.92 -77.59
C LYS A 5 6.62 4.28 -77.02
N GLN A 6 7.69 4.32 -76.22
CA GLN A 6 8.56 5.47 -75.87
C GLN A 6 8.39 6.03 -74.44
N PRO A 7 9.37 6.78 -73.91
CA PRO A 7 10.71 6.27 -73.54
C PRO A 7 11.19 6.81 -72.17
N ILE A 8 12.19 6.14 -71.62
CA ILE A 8 13.00 6.59 -70.48
C ILE A 8 13.82 7.82 -70.89
N LYS A 9 13.74 8.91 -70.12
CA LYS A 9 14.74 9.99 -70.15
C LYS A 9 15.21 10.32 -68.74
N SER A 10 16.47 9.96 -68.49
CA SER A 10 17.33 10.45 -67.43
C SER A 10 17.75 11.89 -67.70
N LEU A 11 17.77 12.76 -66.69
CA LEU A 11 18.76 13.83 -66.63
C LEU A 11 19.02 14.29 -65.19
N ARG A 12 20.28 14.65 -64.99
CA ARG A 12 21.06 14.80 -63.77
C ARG A 12 21.04 16.26 -63.26
N PRO A 13 21.74 16.59 -62.15
CA PRO A 13 21.27 17.48 -61.09
C PRO A 13 21.54 18.97 -61.35
N ALA A 14 20.75 19.83 -60.71
CA ALA A 14 21.07 21.24 -60.54
C ALA A 14 21.13 21.55 -59.04
N LEU A 15 22.35 21.81 -58.58
CA LEU A 15 22.72 22.40 -57.31
C LEU A 15 22.23 23.86 -57.30
N ILE A 16 21.37 24.24 -56.37
CA ILE A 16 21.16 25.64 -56.01
C ILE A 16 21.27 25.76 -54.50
N LEU A 17 22.35 26.42 -54.07
CA LEU A 17 22.54 26.93 -52.73
C LEU A 17 21.41 27.91 -52.43
N GLY A 18 20.54 27.53 -51.50
CA GLY A 18 19.59 28.41 -50.84
C GLY A 18 19.82 28.33 -49.34
N THR A 19 20.75 29.13 -48.83
CA THR A 19 20.89 29.40 -47.40
C THR A 19 19.66 30.16 -46.91
N LEU A 20 18.65 29.42 -46.48
CA LEU A 20 17.55 29.96 -45.68
C LEU A 20 17.91 29.76 -44.21
N CYS A 21 18.28 30.84 -43.53
CA CYS A 21 18.41 30.88 -42.07
C CYS A 21 17.04 30.57 -41.44
N LEU A 22 16.80 29.28 -41.17
CA LEU A 22 15.73 28.86 -40.28
C LEU A 22 16.27 29.01 -38.85
N SER A 23 16.03 30.16 -38.24
CA SER A 23 16.23 30.37 -36.81
C SER A 23 15.25 29.48 -36.06
N THR A 24 15.65 28.24 -35.76
CA THR A 24 15.04 27.40 -34.74
C THR A 24 15.26 28.09 -33.39
N LEU A 25 14.32 28.92 -32.99
CA LEU A 25 14.05 29.14 -31.58
C LEU A 25 13.62 27.80 -31.01
N VAL A 26 14.59 27.05 -30.49
CA VAL A 26 14.35 25.99 -29.51
C VAL A 26 13.88 26.73 -28.25
N GLY A 27 12.61 27.12 -28.27
CA GLY A 27 11.87 27.43 -27.06
C GLY A 27 11.76 26.12 -26.32
N THR A 28 12.78 25.81 -25.50
CA THR A 28 12.69 24.80 -24.47
C THR A 28 11.60 25.29 -23.52
N VAL A 29 10.35 24.95 -23.83
CA VAL A 29 9.28 25.03 -22.85
C VAL A 29 9.66 23.97 -21.84
N ALA A 30 10.38 24.41 -20.81
CA ALA A 30 10.47 23.66 -19.57
C ALA A 30 9.04 23.67 -19.01
N ILE A 31 8.20 22.77 -19.55
CA ILE A 31 7.09 22.22 -18.80
C ILE A 31 7.76 21.38 -17.72
N THR A 32 8.34 22.06 -16.73
CA THR A 32 8.58 21.43 -15.44
C THR A 32 7.19 21.06 -14.97
N SER A 33 6.87 19.78 -15.11
CA SER A 33 5.69 19.14 -14.58
C SER A 33 5.57 19.51 -13.11
N THR A 34 4.80 20.55 -12.81
CA THR A 34 4.44 20.92 -11.43
C THR A 34 3.54 19.86 -10.77
N VAL A 35 3.16 18.81 -11.50
CA VAL A 35 2.57 17.58 -10.97
C VAL A 35 3.62 16.67 -10.30
N GLU A 36 4.90 16.73 -10.70
CA GLU A 36 5.99 15.97 -10.06
C GLU A 36 6.47 16.63 -8.75
N ALA A 37 6.38 17.97 -8.66
CA ALA A 37 6.92 18.75 -7.54
C ALA A 37 6.04 18.78 -6.28
N GLN A 38 4.83 18.20 -6.33
CA GLN A 38 4.00 17.94 -5.14
C GLN A 38 4.03 16.47 -4.66
N ARG A 39 4.90 15.60 -5.20
CA ARG A 39 5.19 14.27 -4.63
C ARG A 39 6.04 14.33 -3.34
N GLY A 40 5.78 15.35 -2.51
CA GLY A 40 6.24 15.44 -1.15
C GLY A 40 5.37 14.60 -0.22
N GLN A 41 5.80 13.35 -0.02
CA GLN A 41 5.76 12.66 1.28
C GLN A 41 4.41 12.11 1.82
N SER A 42 3.49 11.63 0.97
CA SER A 42 2.36 10.85 1.49
C SER A 42 2.04 9.64 0.60
N TYR A 43 2.23 8.44 1.15
CA TYR A 43 1.93 7.19 0.45
C TYR A 43 0.43 6.88 0.48
N GLY A 44 -0.26 7.28 1.56
CA GLY A 44 -1.68 7.10 1.78
C GLY A 44 -2.57 8.26 1.31
N LEU A 45 -3.35 8.84 2.23
CA LEU A 45 -4.34 9.89 1.93
C LEU A 45 -3.78 11.32 2.00
N GLY A 46 -2.52 11.53 2.40
CA GLY A 46 -1.95 12.88 2.58
C GLY A 46 -2.52 13.64 3.77
N MET A 47 -3.16 12.93 4.70
CA MET A 47 -3.79 13.54 5.86
C MET A 47 -2.80 13.73 6.99
N SER A 48 -2.72 14.96 7.52
CA SER A 48 -2.02 15.28 8.75
C SER A 48 -2.84 14.79 9.95
N GLY A 49 -2.55 13.57 10.40
CA GLY A 49 -3.22 12.98 11.54
C GLY A 49 -2.69 11.58 11.71
N SER A 50 -1.86 11.38 12.74
CA SER A 50 -1.16 10.14 13.03
C SER A 50 -2.14 8.96 13.06
N SER A 51 -2.26 8.25 11.93
CA SER A 51 -3.05 7.01 11.86
C SER A 51 -2.49 6.00 12.87
N VAL A 52 -1.20 6.11 13.21
CA VAL A 52 -0.53 5.32 14.24
C VAL A 52 -0.35 6.15 15.53
N GLN A 53 -1.44 6.45 16.23
CA GLN A 53 -1.34 6.97 17.61
C GLN A 53 -1.78 5.88 18.59
N GLY A 54 -0.82 5.08 19.06
CA GLY A 54 -1.02 4.16 20.18
C GLY A 54 0.03 3.06 20.28
N GLY A 55 0.86 3.15 21.32
CA GLY A 55 1.82 2.14 21.74
C GLY A 55 3.12 2.78 22.20
N ALA A 56 3.29 2.99 23.51
CA ALA A 56 4.53 3.50 24.07
C ALA A 56 5.68 2.53 23.75
N ILE A 57 6.59 2.95 22.86
CA ILE A 57 7.83 2.24 22.58
C ILE A 57 8.84 2.71 23.61
N ARG A 58 9.00 1.96 24.71
CA ARG A 58 10.26 1.97 25.45
C ARG A 58 11.00 0.66 25.13
N GLY A 59 11.89 0.73 24.15
CA GLY A 59 12.99 -0.22 24.00
C GLY A 59 12.79 -1.48 23.13
N ASP A 60 11.56 -1.87 22.76
CA ASP A 60 11.31 -3.07 21.93
C ASP A 60 10.21 -2.86 20.88
N LEU A 61 10.20 -3.69 19.84
CA LEU A 61 9.22 -3.68 18.75
C LEU A 61 7.78 -3.71 19.29
N PRO A 62 6.80 -3.04 18.64
CA PRO A 62 5.42 -3.08 19.10
C PRO A 62 4.89 -4.52 19.09
N SER A 63 4.23 -4.93 20.17
CA SER A 63 3.57 -6.24 20.25
C SER A 63 2.54 -6.44 19.14
N VAL A 64 1.98 -5.34 18.61
CA VAL A 64 1.04 -5.32 17.48
C VAL A 64 1.33 -4.14 16.55
N LEU A 65 1.46 -4.41 15.25
CA LEU A 65 1.65 -3.42 14.20
C LEU A 65 0.54 -3.51 13.16
N LEU A 66 -0.27 -2.47 13.01
CA LEU A 66 -1.25 -2.37 11.92
C LEU A 66 -0.52 -2.06 10.61
N LEU A 67 -0.74 -2.86 9.57
CA LEU A 67 -0.05 -2.71 8.28
C LEU A 67 -0.77 -1.70 7.40
N VAL A 68 -0.72 -0.43 7.78
CA VAL A 68 -1.35 0.71 7.08
C VAL A 68 -0.38 1.89 7.03
N PRO A 69 -0.41 2.73 5.97
CA PRO A 69 0.35 3.96 5.98
C PRO A 69 -0.11 4.93 7.07
N PRO A 70 0.81 5.75 7.61
CA PRO A 70 0.52 6.66 8.72
C PRO A 70 -0.48 7.77 8.37
N ASP A 71 -0.70 8.03 7.09
CA ASP A 71 -1.65 8.98 6.54
C ASP A 71 -2.92 8.31 5.96
N GLY A 72 -3.14 7.02 6.25
CA GLY A 72 -4.31 6.26 5.80
C GLY A 72 -4.09 5.48 4.50
N ALA A 73 -5.13 4.87 3.97
CA ALA A 73 -5.05 4.08 2.75
C ALA A 73 -6.32 4.18 1.90
N ARG A 74 -6.14 4.11 0.57
CA ARG A 74 -7.23 3.95 -0.38
C ARG A 74 -7.56 2.48 -0.57
N THR A 75 -8.81 2.21 -0.91
CA THR A 75 -9.31 0.88 -1.25
C THR A 75 -10.35 0.97 -2.36
N LEU A 76 -10.37 -0.02 -3.26
CA LEU A 76 -11.45 -0.28 -4.21
C LEU A 76 -12.53 -1.16 -3.59
N SER A 77 -12.16 -1.98 -2.59
CA SER A 77 -13.11 -2.82 -1.88
C SER A 77 -13.98 -1.98 -0.94
N ALA A 78 -15.29 -2.13 -1.08
CA ALA A 78 -16.27 -1.59 -0.12
C ALA A 78 -16.17 -2.24 1.27
N ARG A 79 -15.46 -3.37 1.37
CA ARG A 79 -15.23 -4.15 2.59
C ARG A 79 -13.77 -4.63 2.59
N PRO A 80 -12.80 -3.75 2.90
CA PRO A 80 -11.39 -4.05 2.73
C PRO A 80 -10.91 -5.18 3.64
N THR A 81 -9.81 -5.80 3.23
CA THR A 81 -9.03 -6.73 4.06
C THR A 81 -7.96 -5.95 4.80
N LEU A 82 -7.98 -6.05 6.13
CA LEU A 82 -7.01 -5.43 7.03
C LEU A 82 -5.94 -6.44 7.39
N TYR A 83 -4.71 -5.96 7.51
CA TYR A 83 -3.58 -6.76 7.93
C TYR A 83 -2.89 -6.12 9.12
N TRP A 84 -2.50 -6.94 10.09
CA TRP A 84 -1.64 -6.52 11.20
C TRP A 84 -0.69 -7.64 11.56
N TYR A 85 0.44 -7.29 12.17
CA TYR A 85 1.43 -8.25 12.63
C TYR A 85 1.47 -8.25 14.15
N VAL A 86 1.42 -9.42 14.76
CA VAL A 86 1.65 -9.62 16.19
C VAL A 86 3.07 -10.14 16.35
N SER A 87 3.90 -9.47 17.15
CA SER A 87 5.29 -9.86 17.43
C SER A 87 5.39 -10.64 18.76
N ALA A 88 6.44 -11.46 18.90
CA ALA A 88 6.74 -12.14 20.16
C ALA A 88 7.63 -11.23 21.01
N ASN A 89 7.29 -11.05 22.29
CA ASN A 89 8.25 -10.58 23.28
C ASN A 89 8.98 -11.79 23.86
N GLU A 90 10.31 -11.76 23.91
CA GLU A 90 11.15 -12.90 24.32
C GLU A 90 10.84 -13.43 25.73
N ASN A 91 10.24 -12.59 26.58
CA ASN A 91 9.98 -12.88 28.00
C ASN A 91 8.52 -13.25 28.31
N GLU A 92 7.64 -13.33 27.31
CA GLU A 92 6.21 -13.46 27.58
C GLU A 92 5.65 -14.84 27.23
N ASN A 93 5.09 -15.51 28.24
CA ASN A 93 4.27 -16.69 28.07
C ASN A 93 3.20 -16.46 27.00
N ARG A 94 3.01 -17.46 26.10
CA ARG A 94 2.05 -17.47 24.98
C ARG A 94 0.58 -17.56 25.46
N SER A 95 0.19 -16.70 26.39
CA SER A 95 -1.21 -16.48 26.73
C SER A 95 -1.90 -15.79 25.55
N GLY A 96 -3.07 -16.31 25.17
CA GLY A 96 -3.85 -15.73 24.07
C GLY A 96 -4.22 -14.27 24.33
N PHE A 97 -4.51 -13.54 23.26
CA PHE A 97 -4.90 -12.14 23.29
C PHE A 97 -6.34 -11.96 22.79
N LYS A 98 -6.96 -10.86 23.21
CA LYS A 98 -8.28 -10.44 22.71
C LYS A 98 -8.12 -9.21 21.84
N MET A 99 -8.87 -9.18 20.75
CA MET A 99 -8.89 -8.06 19.82
C MET A 99 -10.33 -7.64 19.56
N ARG A 100 -10.54 -6.34 19.42
CA ARG A 100 -11.80 -5.78 18.96
C ARG A 100 -11.53 -4.77 17.86
N LEU A 101 -12.18 -4.99 16.74
CA LEU A 101 -12.12 -4.10 15.59
C LEU A 101 -13.39 -3.26 15.54
N TYR A 102 -13.24 -1.99 15.22
CA TYR A 102 -14.33 -1.04 15.04
C TYR A 102 -14.20 -0.38 13.67
N LEU A 103 -15.32 -0.28 12.95
CA LEU A 103 -15.48 0.64 11.83
C LEU A 103 -16.28 1.84 12.32
N ARG A 104 -15.74 3.04 12.12
CA ARG A 104 -16.36 4.28 12.53
C ARG A 104 -16.68 5.18 11.35
N GLU A 105 -17.72 5.98 11.53
CA GLU A 105 -18.29 6.82 10.47
C GLU A 105 -17.35 7.86 9.89
N ASN A 106 -16.43 8.39 10.69
CA ASN A 106 -15.49 9.42 10.28
C ASN A 106 -14.19 9.37 11.12
N PRO A 107 -13.18 10.20 10.81
CA PRO A 107 -11.88 10.16 11.48
C PRO A 107 -11.86 10.62 12.95
N THR A 108 -12.90 11.30 13.44
CA THR A 108 -12.87 11.98 14.74
C THR A 108 -12.97 11.01 15.92
N GLN A 109 -12.49 11.40 17.10
CA GLN A 109 -12.57 10.56 18.31
C GLN A 109 -14.03 10.25 18.70
N GLU A 110 -14.92 11.21 18.48
CA GLU A 110 -16.36 11.14 18.78
C GLU A 110 -17.18 10.40 17.72
N ALA A 111 -16.53 9.94 16.64
CA ALA A 111 -17.21 9.25 15.54
C ALA A 111 -18.05 8.06 16.02
N LYS A 112 -19.28 8.00 15.53
CA LYS A 112 -20.22 6.90 15.77
C LYS A 112 -19.64 5.57 15.32
N ASN A 113 -19.83 4.54 16.15
CA ASN A 113 -19.49 3.17 15.78
C ASN A 113 -20.52 2.65 14.76
N LEU A 114 -20.05 2.23 13.59
CA LEU A 114 -20.89 1.63 12.55
C LEU A 114 -20.91 0.11 12.64
N PHE A 115 -19.82 -0.48 13.12
CA PHE A 115 -19.67 -1.92 13.27
C PHE A 115 -18.53 -2.20 14.24
N ASP A 116 -18.69 -3.21 15.08
CA ASP A 116 -17.58 -3.78 15.83
C ASP A 116 -17.65 -5.29 15.89
N VAL A 117 -16.49 -5.90 16.04
CA VAL A 117 -16.36 -7.33 16.16
C VAL A 117 -15.21 -7.67 17.09
N GLN A 118 -15.41 -8.68 17.91
CA GLN A 118 -14.40 -9.19 18.82
C GLN A 118 -13.91 -10.56 18.36
N GLY A 119 -12.63 -10.82 18.54
CA GLY A 119 -12.10 -12.17 18.47
C GLY A 119 -10.83 -12.34 19.28
N SER A 120 -10.18 -13.48 19.08
CA SER A 120 -8.99 -13.85 19.84
C SER A 120 -7.96 -14.55 18.96
N GLY A 121 -6.70 -14.44 19.37
CA GLY A 121 -5.58 -15.14 18.77
C GLY A 121 -4.63 -15.65 19.86
N LYS A 122 -3.76 -16.58 19.49
CA LYS A 122 -2.75 -17.18 20.40
C LYS A 122 -1.36 -17.17 19.80
N GLU A 123 -1.25 -16.87 18.51
CA GLU A 123 -0.05 -17.05 17.72
C GLU A 123 0.56 -15.69 17.39
N VAL A 124 1.86 -15.71 17.17
CA VAL A 124 2.63 -14.58 16.68
C VAL A 124 2.66 -14.71 15.17
N GLY A 125 2.52 -13.60 14.45
CA GLY A 125 2.58 -13.60 13.00
C GLY A 125 1.67 -12.59 12.33
N LEU A 126 1.54 -12.73 11.02
CA LEU A 126 0.66 -11.92 10.19
C LEU A 126 -0.78 -12.40 10.35
N TYR A 127 -1.66 -11.47 10.67
CA TYR A 127 -3.09 -11.70 10.71
C TYR A 127 -3.79 -10.92 9.59
N LYS A 128 -4.93 -11.45 9.14
CA LYS A 128 -5.84 -10.74 8.24
C LYS A 128 -7.28 -10.75 8.73
N PHE A 129 -8.03 -9.73 8.34
CA PHE A 129 -9.47 -9.65 8.57
C PHE A 129 -10.17 -8.90 7.44
N THR A 130 -11.07 -9.56 6.73
CA THR A 130 -11.94 -8.93 5.74
C THR A 130 -13.25 -8.54 6.41
N LEU A 131 -13.70 -7.30 6.20
CA LEU A 131 -14.99 -6.87 6.75
C LEU A 131 -16.11 -7.79 6.23
N PRO A 132 -16.92 -8.40 7.12
CA PRO A 132 -17.92 -9.38 6.73
C PRO A 132 -19.13 -8.72 6.06
N SER A 133 -20.01 -9.53 5.49
CA SER A 133 -21.22 -9.02 4.84
C SER A 133 -22.24 -8.39 5.80
N SER A 134 -22.13 -8.69 7.09
CA SER A 134 -22.87 -8.05 8.18
C SER A 134 -22.36 -6.65 8.52
N ALA A 135 -21.12 -6.29 8.14
CA ALA A 135 -20.61 -4.95 8.31
C ALA A 135 -21.15 -4.02 7.20
N PRO A 136 -21.47 -2.75 7.50
CA PRO A 136 -21.85 -1.79 6.48
C PRO A 136 -20.68 -1.59 5.50
N SER A 137 -21.01 -1.39 4.22
CA SER A 137 -20.03 -1.01 3.21
C SER A 137 -19.43 0.35 3.53
N LEU A 138 -18.17 0.53 3.14
CA LEU A 138 -17.56 1.86 3.12
C LEU A 138 -18.35 2.79 2.17
N VAL A 139 -18.40 4.06 2.53
CA VAL A 139 -19.06 5.10 1.74
C VAL A 139 -18.03 5.73 0.81
N GLU A 140 -18.30 5.66 -0.49
CA GLU A 140 -17.41 6.21 -1.52
C GLU A 140 -17.17 7.70 -1.32
N GLY A 141 -15.90 8.12 -1.43
CA GLY A 141 -15.48 9.51 -1.23
C GLY A 141 -15.47 9.99 0.22
N LYS A 142 -15.87 9.16 1.20
CA LYS A 142 -15.79 9.51 2.63
C LYS A 142 -14.64 8.80 3.31
N VAL A 143 -13.82 9.55 4.04
CA VAL A 143 -12.80 8.99 4.91
C VAL A 143 -13.46 8.43 6.17
N GLN A 144 -13.26 7.15 6.41
CA GLN A 144 -13.74 6.44 7.59
C GLN A 144 -12.56 5.99 8.44
N ARG A 145 -12.81 5.63 9.70
CA ARG A 145 -11.77 5.15 10.61
C ARG A 145 -11.98 3.69 10.96
N LEU A 146 -10.94 2.90 10.76
CA LEU A 146 -10.80 1.56 11.30
C LEU A 146 -9.98 1.66 12.58
N GLN A 147 -10.48 1.08 13.66
CA GLN A 147 -9.79 1.07 14.96
C GLN A 147 -9.63 -0.37 15.43
N LEU A 148 -8.42 -0.71 15.82
CA LEU A 148 -8.07 -1.99 16.39
C LEU A 148 -7.71 -1.79 17.87
N ARG A 149 -8.48 -2.40 18.75
CA ARG A 149 -8.17 -2.50 20.18
C ARG A 149 -7.59 -3.86 20.46
N TRP A 150 -6.41 -3.88 21.04
CA TRP A 150 -5.75 -5.10 21.47
C TRP A 150 -5.58 -5.06 22.98
N LYS A 151 -5.98 -6.14 23.64
CA LYS A 151 -5.86 -6.29 25.09
C LYS A 151 -5.10 -7.57 25.44
N ARG A 152 -4.05 -7.42 26.24
CA ARG A 152 -3.30 -8.54 26.82
C ARG A 152 -2.98 -8.20 28.28
N GLY A 153 -3.54 -8.98 29.21
CA GLY A 153 -3.42 -8.67 30.64
C GLY A 153 -3.99 -7.29 30.97
N LEU A 154 -3.12 -6.40 31.47
CA LEU A 154 -3.45 -5.02 31.82
C LEU A 154 -3.20 -4.03 30.67
N ASP A 155 -2.48 -4.44 29.62
CA ASP A 155 -2.13 -3.57 28.51
C ASP A 155 -3.31 -3.43 27.54
N ASP A 156 -3.62 -2.18 27.18
CA ASP A 156 -4.61 -1.81 26.16
C ASP A 156 -3.92 -0.94 25.11
N VAL A 157 -3.88 -1.45 23.88
CA VAL A 157 -3.30 -0.75 22.73
C VAL A 157 -4.42 -0.42 21.75
N ASN A 158 -4.50 0.87 21.42
CA ASN A 158 -5.44 1.40 20.42
C ASN A 158 -4.67 1.78 19.16
N LEU A 159 -4.91 1.06 18.06
CA LEU A 159 -4.37 1.36 16.75
C LEU A 159 -5.49 1.91 15.86
N ASN A 160 -5.19 2.89 15.02
CA ASN A 160 -6.16 3.47 14.12
C ASN A 160 -5.66 3.38 12.67
N ALA A 161 -6.59 3.49 11.73
CA ALA A 161 -6.32 3.57 10.32
C ALA A 161 -7.40 4.41 9.66
N LEU A 162 -6.99 5.35 8.83
CA LEU A 162 -7.91 6.05 7.94
C LEU A 162 -8.07 5.24 6.66
N VAL A 163 -9.30 5.11 6.19
CA VAL A 163 -9.62 4.38 4.96
C VAL A 163 -10.55 5.21 4.08
N LEU A 164 -10.26 5.24 2.78
CA LEU A 164 -11.08 5.88 1.76
C LEU A 164 -11.46 4.86 0.69
N LEU A 165 -12.76 4.65 0.51
CA LEU A 165 -13.26 3.96 -0.68
C LEU A 165 -13.21 4.92 -1.86
N ASP A 166 -12.38 4.58 -2.85
CA ASP A 166 -12.14 5.36 -4.05
C ASP A 166 -12.22 4.42 -5.27
N LYS A 167 -12.92 4.84 -6.33
CA LYS A 167 -13.12 4.04 -7.54
C LYS A 167 -12.71 4.82 -8.77
N ASP A 168 -11.42 5.14 -8.87
CA ASP A 168 -10.89 5.79 -10.07
C ASP A 168 -11.15 4.89 -11.30
N PRO A 169 -11.91 5.37 -12.30
CA PRO A 169 -12.21 4.60 -13.50
C PRO A 169 -10.98 4.12 -14.26
N LYS A 170 -9.86 4.86 -14.19
CA LYS A 170 -8.60 4.46 -14.84
C LYS A 170 -8.03 3.21 -14.21
N VAL A 171 -8.09 3.11 -12.89
CA VAL A 171 -7.59 1.96 -12.14
C VAL A 171 -8.50 0.77 -12.34
N VAL A 172 -9.83 0.97 -12.27
CA VAL A 172 -10.81 -0.09 -12.58
C VAL A 172 -10.61 -0.65 -13.98
N LYS A 173 -10.39 0.22 -14.98
CA LYS A 173 -10.10 -0.20 -16.35
C LYS A 173 -8.81 -1.01 -16.43
N ALA A 174 -7.70 -0.51 -15.88
CA ALA A 174 -6.42 -1.23 -15.87
C ALA A 174 -6.53 -2.62 -15.21
N LEU A 175 -7.30 -2.74 -14.13
CA LEU A 175 -7.54 -4.03 -13.47
C LEU A 175 -8.37 -4.99 -14.32
N SER A 176 -9.32 -4.49 -15.12
CA SER A 176 -10.09 -5.33 -16.04
C SER A 176 -9.25 -5.90 -17.19
N GLU A 177 -8.16 -5.22 -17.54
CA GLU A 177 -7.23 -5.61 -18.60
C GLU A 177 -6.10 -6.51 -18.09
N SER A 178 -5.95 -6.65 -16.77
CA SER A 178 -4.90 -7.46 -16.16
C SER A 178 -5.07 -8.96 -16.41
N SER A 179 -3.96 -9.63 -16.70
CA SER A 179 -3.90 -11.04 -17.08
C SER A 179 -3.66 -11.99 -15.90
N SER A 180 -3.19 -11.48 -14.75
CA SER A 180 -2.80 -12.29 -13.59
C SER A 180 -3.04 -11.60 -12.25
N GLY A 181 -3.07 -12.39 -11.16
CA GLY A 181 -3.15 -11.86 -9.80
C GLY A 181 -1.96 -10.98 -9.40
N LEU A 182 -0.75 -11.32 -9.86
CA LEU A 182 0.45 -10.51 -9.61
C LEU A 182 0.40 -9.18 -10.36
N GLU A 183 -0.09 -9.17 -11.60
CA GLU A 183 -0.29 -7.93 -12.36
C GLU A 183 -1.31 -7.01 -11.68
N LYS A 184 -2.42 -7.57 -11.17
CA LYS A 184 -3.38 -6.83 -10.34
C LYS A 184 -2.70 -6.19 -9.14
N ALA A 185 -1.90 -6.96 -8.39
CA ALA A 185 -1.20 -6.45 -7.21
C ALA A 185 -0.26 -5.26 -7.56
N ARG A 186 0.45 -5.35 -8.68
CA ARG A 186 1.34 -4.29 -9.18
C ARG A 186 0.59 -3.04 -9.59
N ILE A 187 -0.54 -3.18 -10.30
CA ILE A 187 -1.40 -2.04 -10.67
C ILE A 187 -1.90 -1.34 -9.40
N LEU A 188 -2.45 -2.09 -8.44
CA LEU A 188 -2.96 -1.53 -7.19
C LEU A 188 -1.86 -0.82 -6.38
N ALA A 189 -0.67 -1.41 -6.28
CA ALA A 189 0.47 -0.82 -5.58
C ALA A 189 0.93 0.48 -6.23
N LYS A 190 1.06 0.49 -7.56
CA LYS A 190 1.45 1.68 -8.34
C LYS A 190 0.46 2.83 -8.14
N GLU A 191 -0.82 2.52 -8.09
CA GLU A 191 -1.92 3.48 -7.93
C GLU A 191 -2.28 3.74 -6.45
N ARG A 192 -1.48 3.21 -5.51
CA ARG A 192 -1.59 3.44 -4.05
C ARG A 192 -2.89 2.94 -3.40
N TYR A 193 -3.52 1.91 -3.98
CA TYR A 193 -4.62 1.17 -3.37
C TYR A 193 -4.07 0.14 -2.39
N TRP A 194 -3.54 0.64 -1.27
CA TRP A 194 -2.70 -0.13 -0.33
C TRP A 194 -3.32 -1.43 0.16
N TYR A 195 -4.56 -1.40 0.65
CA TYR A 195 -5.21 -2.59 1.22
C TYR A 195 -5.40 -3.66 0.15
N ASP A 196 -5.88 -3.27 -1.03
CA ASP A 196 -6.10 -4.20 -2.14
C ASP A 196 -4.77 -4.73 -2.68
N ALA A 197 -3.72 -3.88 -2.76
CA ALA A 197 -2.39 -4.28 -3.21
C ALA A 197 -1.78 -5.32 -2.26
N LEU A 198 -1.80 -5.05 -0.95
CA LEU A 198 -1.27 -5.96 0.06
C LEU A 198 -2.04 -7.29 0.07
N ASP A 199 -3.36 -7.25 -0.09
CA ASP A 199 -4.19 -8.45 -0.18
C ASP A 199 -3.88 -9.25 -1.45
N ALA A 200 -3.79 -8.60 -2.61
CA ALA A 200 -3.48 -9.25 -3.88
C ALA A 200 -2.08 -9.89 -3.88
N TYR A 201 -1.05 -9.20 -3.36
CA TYR A 201 0.27 -9.82 -3.18
C TYR A 201 0.23 -11.00 -2.22
N SER A 202 -0.52 -10.89 -1.12
CA SER A 202 -0.59 -11.95 -0.11
C SER A 202 -1.29 -13.20 -0.67
N GLN A 203 -2.38 -13.04 -1.42
CA GLN A 203 -3.05 -14.14 -2.12
C GLN A 203 -2.15 -14.78 -3.17
N TRP A 204 -1.40 -13.98 -3.93
CA TRP A 204 -0.44 -14.52 -4.91
C TRP A 204 0.67 -15.35 -4.24
N ILE A 205 1.27 -14.83 -3.16
CA ILE A 205 2.35 -15.52 -2.42
C ILE A 205 1.82 -16.77 -1.71
N GLU A 206 0.57 -16.75 -1.22
CA GLU A 206 -0.08 -17.93 -0.65
C GLU A 206 -0.19 -19.06 -1.69
N ALA A 207 -0.53 -18.73 -2.95
CA ALA A 207 -0.57 -19.68 -4.06
C ALA A 207 0.81 -20.02 -4.66
N HIS A 208 1.78 -19.11 -4.56
CA HIS A 208 3.12 -19.23 -5.15
C HIS A 208 4.21 -18.91 -4.11
N PRO A 209 4.39 -19.75 -3.07
CA PRO A 209 5.21 -19.42 -1.90
C PRO A 209 6.72 -19.31 -2.18
N LYS A 210 7.18 -19.68 -3.38
CA LYS A 210 8.58 -19.59 -3.83
C LYS A 210 8.80 -18.46 -4.86
N ASP A 211 7.79 -17.63 -5.10
CA ASP A 211 7.94 -16.47 -5.97
C ASP A 211 8.67 -15.34 -5.22
N ASP A 212 9.99 -15.38 -5.27
CA ASP A 212 10.87 -14.40 -4.63
C ASP A 212 10.64 -12.97 -5.15
N VAL A 213 10.17 -12.83 -6.39
CA VAL A 213 9.87 -11.52 -6.99
C VAL A 213 8.66 -10.92 -6.29
N ALA A 214 7.56 -11.66 -6.17
CA ALA A 214 6.36 -11.19 -5.47
C ALA A 214 6.64 -10.90 -3.99
N ILE A 215 7.43 -11.74 -3.33
CA ILE A 215 7.85 -11.53 -1.93
C ILE A 215 8.63 -10.22 -1.78
N LYS A 216 9.59 -9.97 -2.68
CA LYS A 216 10.40 -8.74 -2.69
C LYS A 216 9.54 -7.50 -2.97
N GLU A 217 8.62 -7.58 -3.92
CA GLU A 217 7.69 -6.48 -4.24
C GLU A 217 6.76 -6.17 -3.06
N ARG A 218 6.20 -7.18 -2.39
CA ARG A 218 5.43 -7.00 -1.16
C ARG A 218 6.26 -6.37 -0.05
N LYS A 219 7.53 -6.78 0.11
CA LYS A 219 8.44 -6.15 1.09
C LYS A 219 8.67 -4.67 0.77
N ALA A 220 8.88 -4.33 -0.51
CA ALA A 220 9.05 -2.95 -0.94
C ALA A 220 7.80 -2.11 -0.64
N LEU A 221 6.62 -2.63 -0.96
CA LEU A 221 5.33 -2.03 -0.60
C LEU A 221 5.26 -1.71 0.89
N LEU A 222 5.47 -2.72 1.76
CA LEU A 222 5.44 -2.56 3.21
C LEU A 222 6.48 -1.53 3.72
N THR A 223 7.67 -1.53 3.13
CA THR A 223 8.74 -0.59 3.49
C THR A 223 8.32 0.84 3.20
N GLU A 224 7.73 1.07 2.02
CA GLU A 224 7.33 2.41 1.57
C GLU A 224 6.14 2.94 2.37
N GLY A 225 5.06 2.17 2.51
CA GLY A 225 3.85 2.69 3.13
C GLY A 225 3.93 2.78 4.64
N LEU A 226 4.63 1.87 5.33
CA LEU A 226 4.67 1.92 6.80
C LEU A 226 5.59 3.03 7.33
N ASN A 227 6.55 3.51 6.53
CA ASN A 227 7.50 4.57 6.91
C ASN A 227 8.07 4.36 8.32
N LEU A 228 8.41 3.10 8.65
CA LEU A 228 8.96 2.75 9.95
C LEU A 228 10.35 3.35 10.06
N LYS A 229 10.50 4.41 10.85
CA LYS A 229 11.79 5.04 11.15
C LYS A 229 12.09 4.87 12.64
N SER A 230 13.33 4.51 12.93
CA SER A 230 13.84 4.63 14.29
C SER A 230 13.96 6.11 14.67
N ASN A 231 13.39 6.48 15.82
CA ASN A 231 13.58 7.80 16.43
C ASN A 231 14.84 7.85 17.32
N GLU A 232 15.63 6.78 17.31
CA GLU A 232 16.84 6.67 18.12
C GLU A 232 17.93 7.61 17.61
N GLN A 233 18.52 8.36 18.55
CA GLN A 233 19.54 9.37 18.26
C GLN A 233 20.95 8.79 18.35
N ASP A 234 21.13 7.78 19.20
CA ASP A 234 22.39 7.04 19.34
C ASP A 234 22.64 6.20 18.06
N PRO A 235 23.76 6.41 17.33
CA PRO A 235 24.04 5.71 16.08
C PRO A 235 24.03 4.18 16.19
N GLU A 236 24.53 3.61 17.29
CA GLU A 236 24.60 2.15 17.46
C GLU A 236 23.22 1.56 17.71
N LYS A 237 22.45 2.20 18.59
CA LYS A 237 21.07 1.78 18.87
C LYS A 237 20.16 2.01 17.67
N LYS A 238 20.38 3.08 16.89
CA LYS A 238 19.66 3.36 15.66
C LYS A 238 19.91 2.26 14.62
N LYS A 239 21.18 1.88 14.40
CA LYS A 239 21.53 0.78 13.50
C LYS A 239 20.82 -0.51 13.91
N LYS A 240 20.86 -0.87 15.21
CA LYS A 240 20.18 -2.05 15.74
C LYS A 240 18.66 -1.98 15.52
N ALA A 241 18.04 -0.81 15.73
CA ALA A 241 16.62 -0.61 15.50
C ALA A 241 16.24 -0.78 14.02
N ASP A 242 17.05 -0.24 13.10
CA ASP A 242 16.84 -0.38 11.66
C ASP A 242 16.98 -1.86 11.21
N GLU A 243 17.95 -2.59 11.77
CA GLU A 243 18.10 -4.04 11.55
C GLU A 243 16.87 -4.82 12.05
N ASN A 244 16.34 -4.48 13.22
CA ASN A 244 15.11 -5.07 13.76
C ASN A 244 13.89 -4.80 12.88
N ILE A 245 13.75 -3.58 12.36
CA ILE A 245 12.69 -3.22 11.39
C ILE A 245 12.82 -4.06 10.12
N GLN A 246 14.04 -4.20 9.58
CA GLN A 246 14.27 -5.00 8.38
C GLN A 246 13.96 -6.49 8.60
N MET A 247 14.30 -7.02 9.77
CA MET A 247 13.96 -8.38 10.16
C MET A 247 12.45 -8.57 10.29
N LEU A 248 11.74 -7.61 10.91
CA LEU A 248 10.29 -7.62 11.02
C LEU A 248 9.63 -7.62 9.64
N LEU A 249 10.04 -6.70 8.75
CA LEU A 249 9.54 -6.64 7.38
C LEU A 249 9.80 -7.95 6.63
N CYS A 250 10.96 -8.58 6.82
CA CYS A 250 11.25 -9.90 6.25
C CYS A 250 10.29 -10.98 6.76
N LYS A 251 10.04 -11.04 8.08
CA LYS A 251 9.10 -11.99 8.70
C LYS A 251 7.68 -11.79 8.16
N ILE A 252 7.21 -10.55 8.05
CA ILE A 252 5.90 -10.23 7.47
C ILE A 252 5.84 -10.67 6.00
N SER A 253 6.86 -10.31 5.21
CA SER A 253 6.92 -10.63 3.77
C SER A 253 7.13 -12.11 3.47
N GLN A 254 7.62 -12.91 4.41
CA GLN A 254 7.75 -14.36 4.27
C GLN A 254 6.55 -15.12 4.83
N SER A 255 5.67 -14.46 5.60
CA SER A 255 4.44 -15.08 6.08
C SER A 255 3.53 -15.40 4.89
N SER A 256 3.48 -16.68 4.52
CA SER A 256 2.70 -17.18 3.38
C SER A 256 1.22 -17.35 3.72
N THR A 257 0.89 -17.61 4.99
CA THR A 257 -0.47 -17.89 5.43
C THR A 257 -0.86 -16.94 6.56
N PRO A 258 -1.64 -15.89 6.26
CA PRO A 258 -2.15 -15.00 7.30
C PRO A 258 -3.12 -15.75 8.22
N LEU A 259 -2.98 -15.53 9.52
CA LEU A 259 -3.87 -16.08 10.54
C LEU A 259 -5.22 -15.38 10.51
N GLN A 260 -6.28 -16.17 10.68
CA GLN A 260 -7.65 -15.68 10.78
C GLN A 260 -8.03 -15.49 12.24
N ILE A 261 -8.70 -14.38 12.55
CA ILE A 261 -9.36 -14.23 13.84
C ILE A 261 -10.57 -15.18 13.88
N LYS A 262 -10.70 -15.94 14.96
CA LYS A 262 -11.97 -16.63 15.27
C LYS A 262 -12.99 -15.59 15.73
N LEU A 263 -13.97 -15.33 14.87
CA LEU A 263 -15.16 -14.59 15.26
C LEU A 263 -16.13 -15.55 16.00
N PRO A 264 -16.91 -15.04 16.98
CA PRO A 264 -18.00 -15.79 17.58
C PRO A 264 -19.11 -16.10 16.57
#